data_AF-A0AAV4V3P5-F1
#
_entry.id   AF-A0AAV4V3P5-F1
#
_cell.length_a   1.000
_cell.length_b   1.000
_cell.length_c   1.000
_cell.angle_alpha   90.00
_cell.angle_beta   90.00
_cell.angle_gamma   90.00
#
_symmetry.space_group_name_H-M   'P 1'
#
loop_
_entity.id
_entity.type
_entity.pdbx_description
1 polymer ?
#
loop_
_entity_poly.entity_id
_entity_poly.type
_entity_poly.pdbx_seq_one_letter_code
_entity_poly.pdbx_strand_id
1 'polypeptide(L)'
;MSFLAKGRKKDLVTLAAELGEKIDGDLRILDFRELIVKTIFIAVVEFVKITLDNIIAERSEKESREKAEEQNLANAAEKILRI
;
A
#
# COMPACT_ATOMS: atom_id res chain seq x y z
N MET A 1 4.74 11.30 -14.35
CA MET A 1 4.72 10.45 -13.14
C MET A 1 3.39 9.70 -13.00
N SER A 2 2.91 9.03 -14.06
CA SER A 2 1.60 8.36 -14.07
C SER A 2 1.55 7.10 -13.18
N PHE A 3 2.70 6.49 -12.86
CA PHE A 3 2.77 5.27 -12.05
C PHE A 3 2.28 5.47 -10.60
N LEU A 4 2.38 6.70 -10.05
CA LEU A 4 1.82 7.05 -8.74
C LEU A 4 0.29 6.94 -8.68
N ALA A 5 -0.38 6.88 -9.84
CA ALA A 5 -1.82 6.64 -9.88
C ALA A 5 -2.23 5.20 -9.55
N LYS A 6 -1.28 4.24 -9.57
CA LYS A 6 -1.53 2.85 -9.18
C LYS A 6 -1.77 2.68 -7.68
N GLY A 7 -1.15 3.55 -6.87
CA GLY A 7 -1.22 3.48 -5.41
C GLY A 7 -2.45 4.17 -4.82
N ARG A 8 -3.01 3.58 -3.77
CA ARG A 8 -4.01 4.22 -2.88
C ARG A 8 -3.29 5.21 -1.94
N LYS A 9 -4.04 6.07 -1.23
CA LYS A 9 -3.48 7.05 -0.27
C LYS A 9 -2.48 6.41 0.71
N LYS A 10 -2.83 5.27 1.29
CA LYS A 10 -1.96 4.55 2.25
C LYS A 10 -0.65 4.10 1.60
N ASP A 11 -0.69 3.58 0.37
CA ASP A 11 0.52 3.15 -0.34
C ASP A 11 1.45 4.34 -0.60
N LEU A 12 0.89 5.50 -0.96
CA LEU A 12 1.67 6.73 -1.19
C LEU A 12 2.25 7.30 0.10
N VAL A 13 1.55 7.17 1.23
CA VAL A 13 2.08 7.53 2.56
C VAL A 13 3.26 6.63 2.92
N THR A 14 3.13 5.32 2.75
CA THR A 14 4.22 4.36 2.98
C THR A 14 5.41 4.67 2.07
N LEU A 15 5.16 4.90 0.79
CA LEU A 15 6.20 5.25 -0.19
C LEU A 15 6.96 6.51 0.25
N ALA A 16 6.26 7.56 0.68
CA ALA A 16 6.92 8.77 1.14
C ALA A 16 7.79 8.52 2.39
N ALA A 17 7.29 7.73 3.34
CA ALA A 17 8.06 7.35 4.52
C ALA A 17 9.34 6.57 4.15
N GLU A 18 9.27 5.66 3.18
CA GLU A 18 10.43 4.93 2.66
C GLU A 18 11.43 5.84 1.93
N LEU A 19 10.96 6.93 1.33
CA LEU A 19 11.80 7.96 0.71
C LEU A 19 12.37 8.97 1.73
N GLY A 20 12.12 8.77 3.03
CA GLY A 20 12.61 9.64 4.10
C GLY A 20 11.74 10.87 4.37
N GLU A 21 10.60 10.99 3.70
CA GLU A 21 9.64 12.07 3.90
C GLU A 21 8.59 11.65 4.93
N LYS A 22 8.61 12.27 6.11
CA LYS A 22 7.53 12.11 7.08
C LYS A 22 6.35 12.97 6.66
N ILE A 23 5.36 12.35 6.04
CA ILE A 23 4.15 13.05 5.66
C ILE A 23 3.06 12.87 6.72
N ASP A 24 2.51 14.00 7.17
CA ASP A 24 1.39 14.03 8.10
C ASP A 24 0.10 13.55 7.40
N GLY A 25 -0.65 12.69 8.07
CA GLY A 25 -1.77 11.93 7.48
C GLY A 25 -2.92 12.78 6.93
N ASP A 26 -2.96 14.06 7.30
CA ASP A 26 -3.99 15.04 6.97
C ASP A 26 -3.84 15.69 5.59
N LEU A 27 -2.72 15.45 4.89
CA LEU A 27 -2.52 15.99 3.54
C LEU A 27 -3.50 15.36 2.52
N ARG A 28 -3.80 16.09 1.43
CA ARG A 28 -4.65 15.57 0.34
C ARG A 28 -3.79 14.71 -0.59
N ILE A 29 -4.40 13.73 -1.26
CA ILE A 29 -3.69 12.82 -2.21
C ILE A 29 -2.92 13.60 -3.29
N LEU A 30 -3.42 14.78 -3.69
CA LEU A 30 -2.72 15.65 -4.63
C LEU A 30 -1.43 16.22 -4.03
N ASP A 31 -1.49 16.73 -2.80
CA ASP A 31 -0.33 17.24 -2.06
C ASP A 31 0.71 16.13 -1.84
N PHE A 32 0.27 14.89 -1.59
CA PHE A 32 1.13 13.70 -1.52
C PHE A 32 1.90 13.46 -2.82
N ARG A 33 1.22 13.53 -3.96
CA ARG A 33 1.86 13.29 -5.26
C ARG A 33 2.88 14.38 -5.56
N GLU A 34 2.59 15.65 -5.28
CA GLU A 34 3.54 16.73 -5.51
C GLU A 34 4.80 16.62 -4.65
N LEU A 35 4.66 16.27 -3.36
CA LEU A 35 5.80 16.00 -2.48
C LEU A 35 6.65 14.85 -3.00
N ILE A 36 6.01 13.72 -3.33
CA ILE A 36 6.72 12.56 -3.90
C ILE A 36 7.41 12.94 -5.20
N VAL A 37 6.83 13.78 -6.07
CA VAL A 37 7.48 14.23 -7.30
C VAL A 37 8.72 15.08 -7.03
N LYS A 38 8.68 15.96 -6.02
CA LYS A 38 9.87 16.73 -5.58
C LYS A 38 10.96 15.81 -5.05
N THR A 39 10.60 14.80 -4.25
CA THR A 39 11.56 13.82 -3.72
C THR A 39 12.07 12.87 -4.82
N ILE A 40 11.25 12.51 -5.81
CA ILE A 40 11.67 11.74 -7.00
C ILE A 40 12.63 12.55 -7.87
N PHE A 41 12.55 13.88 -7.92
CA PHE A 41 13.59 14.65 -8.63
C PHE A 41 14.99 14.44 -8.00
N ILE A 42 15.02 14.11 -6.71
CA ILE A 42 16.24 13.80 -5.95
C ILE A 42 16.58 12.29 -6.05
N ALA A 43 15.58 11.41 -6.14
CA ALA A 43 15.72 9.96 -6.22
C ALA A 43 15.69 9.40 -7.67
N VAL A 44 16.07 8.14 -7.87
CA VAL A 44 15.98 7.51 -9.20
C VAL A 44 14.52 7.09 -9.47
N VAL A 45 13.91 7.56 -10.56
CA VAL A 45 12.51 7.27 -10.92
C VAL A 45 12.19 5.76 -10.90
N GLU A 46 13.11 4.92 -11.38
CA GLU A 46 12.91 3.46 -11.40
C GLU A 46 12.89 2.86 -9.99
N PHE A 47 13.72 3.38 -9.07
CA PHE A 47 13.67 2.98 -7.67
C PHE A 47 12.30 3.26 -7.07
N VAL A 48 11.77 4.46 -7.25
CA VAL A 48 10.45 4.85 -6.69
C VAL A 48 9.31 4.03 -7.28
N LYS A 49 9.41 3.66 -8.56
CA LYS A 49 8.44 2.80 -9.22
C LYS A 49 8.48 1.36 -8.67
N ILE A 50 9.67 0.78 -8.53
CA ILE A 50 9.85 -0.56 -7.95
C ILE A 50 9.33 -0.60 -6.51
N THR A 51 9.66 0.43 -5.72
CA THR A 51 9.19 0.54 -4.34
C THR A 51 7.66 0.59 -4.27
N LEU A 52 7.01 1.40 -5.11
CA LEU A 52 5.55 1.46 -5.15
C LEU A 52 4.92 0.12 -5.57
N ASP A 53 5.48 -0.54 -6.59
CA ASP A 53 4.97 -1.83 -7.05
C ASP A 53 5.10 -2.90 -5.94
N ASN A 54 6.19 -2.88 -5.14
CA ASN A 54 6.35 -3.76 -3.97
C ASN A 54 5.32 -3.48 -2.87
N ILE A 55 5.12 -2.22 -2.48
CA ILE A 55 4.13 -1.82 -1.46
C ILE A 55 2.72 -2.30 -1.87
N ILE A 56 2.37 -2.13 -3.15
CA ILE A 56 1.08 -2.57 -3.68
C ILE A 56 0.95 -4.10 -3.62
N ALA A 57 2.01 -4.82 -3.99
CA ALA A 57 2.04 -6.28 -3.98
C ALA A 57 1.91 -6.84 -2.55
N GLU A 58 2.69 -6.34 -1.60
CA GLU A 58 2.63 -6.74 -0.19
C GLU A 58 1.24 -6.53 0.41
N ARG A 59 0.63 -5.37 0.15
CA ARG A 59 -0.74 -5.10 0.59
C ARG A 59 -1.72 -6.10 -0.03
N SER A 60 -1.61 -6.37 -1.33
CA SER A 60 -2.50 -7.31 -2.01
C SER A 60 -2.36 -8.73 -1.46
N GLU A 61 -1.14 -9.16 -1.17
CA GLU A 61 -0.86 -10.48 -0.60
C GLU A 61 -1.42 -10.58 0.83
N LYS A 62 -1.26 -9.52 1.63
CA LYS A 62 -1.83 -9.44 2.98
C LYS A 62 -3.36 -9.49 2.96
N GLU A 63 -4.01 -8.68 2.13
CA GLU A 63 -5.48 -8.68 1.95
C GLU A 63 -5.99 -10.06 1.50
N SER A 64 -5.22 -10.80 0.70
CA SER A 64 -5.56 -12.17 0.26
C SER A 64 -5.45 -13.19 1.41
N ARG A 65 -4.35 -13.13 2.18
CA ARG A 65 -4.13 -14.01 3.34
C ARG A 65 -5.21 -13.83 4.40
N GLU A 66 -5.53 -12.58 4.75
CA GLU A 66 -6.56 -12.26 5.75
C GLU A 66 -7.93 -12.83 5.33
N LYS A 67 -8.31 -12.72 4.05
CA LYS A 67 -9.55 -13.32 3.54
C LYS A 67 -9.54 -14.85 3.60
N ALA A 68 -8.41 -15.48 3.28
CA ALA A 68 -8.29 -16.93 3.34
C ALA A 68 -8.40 -17.44 4.79
N GLU A 69 -7.80 -16.73 5.74
CA GLU A 69 -7.90 -17.03 7.17
C GLU A 69 -9.33 -16.84 7.68
N GLU A 70 -10.00 -15.75 7.31
CA GLU A 70 -11.41 -15.50 7.66
C GLU A 70 -12.33 -16.60 7.13
N GLN A 71 -12.15 -17.03 5.87
CA GLN A 71 -12.91 -18.12 5.27
C GLN A 71 -12.67 -19.45 6.02
N ASN A 72 -11.42 -19.74 6.37
CA ASN A 72 -11.07 -20.95 7.11
C ASN A 72 -11.69 -20.96 8.51
N LEU A 73 -11.69 -19.82 9.21
CA LEU A 73 -12.34 -19.66 10.51
C LEU A 73 -13.86 -19.83 10.41
N ALA A 74 -14.50 -19.23 9.40
CA ALA A 74 -15.93 -19.38 9.16
C ALA A 74 -16.31 -20.85 8.89
N ASN A 75 -15.53 -21.54 8.05
CA ASN A 75 -15.74 -22.97 7.75
C ASN A 75 -15.55 -23.86 8.99
N ALA A 76 -14.58 -23.54 9.85
CA ALA A 76 -14.36 -24.27 11.10
C ALA A 76 -15.52 -24.08 12.08
N ALA A 77 -16.04 -22.85 12.21
CA ALA A 77 -17.19 -22.54 13.05
C ALA A 77 -18.48 -23.25 12.58
N GLU A 78 -18.75 -23.28 11.27
CA GLU A 78 -19.89 -24.03 10.72
C GLU A 78 -19.79 -25.52 11.03
N LYS A 79 -18.58 -26.10 10.98
CA LYS A 79 -18.39 -27.53 11.24
C LYS A 79 -18.65 -27.89 12.70
N ILE A 80 -18.38 -26.99 13.64
CA ILE A 80 -18.67 -27.18 15.07
C ILE A 80 -20.18 -27.12 15.33
N LEU A 81 -20.91 -26.20 14.68
CA LEU A 81 -22.35 -26.02 14.87
C LEU A 81 -23.23 -27.13 14.25
N ARG A 82 -22.65 -27.98 13.40
CA ARG A 82 -23.34 -29.12 12.77
C ARG A 82 -23.17 -30.45 13.52
N ILE A 83 -22.54 -30.44 14.71
CA ILE A 83 -22.39 -31.59 15.62
C ILE A 83 -23.41 -31.43 16.75
#